data_AF-A0A510JY25-F1
#
_entry.id   AF-A0A510JY25-F1
#
_cell.length_a   1.000
_cell.length_b   1.000
_cell.length_c   1.000
_cell.angle_alpha   90.00
_cell.angle_beta   90.00
_cell.angle_gamma   90.00
#
_symmetry.space_group_name_H-M   'P 1'
#
loop_
_entity.id
_entity.type
_entity.pdbx_description
1 polymer ?
#
loop_
_entity_poly.entity_id
_entity_poly.type
_entity_poly.pdbx_seq_one_letter_code
_entity_poly.pdbx_strand_id
1 'polypeptide(L)'
;MKLTINNIGKLKNAEVEINGITVIAGENNTGKSTVGKSLWALFNGLYKINEQIFLEKLDNIEDVLEKFYRTETNDFTTFRNYMDKVRDFRRKIYSNRDWLDFDENKLKEKIRVLFGNDIEMEDIDELSDEILQVINIKEEKIIQRIIQNRLRNEFNGQINNLYSSSIGELILEIKKKKFEVKIFNEKVEKTNIDGFLNTEALYIDTPDVVDSVGNIYFGNRSVNHKEQLEVKISDITPKEEDIITEVDNEEKLKKIYSELDKIIGGKFIKKDFRKISYIEENSKIELNIRNLSTGIKTFVILKILLDNGSLKKNGTIILDEPEIHLHPEWQIKFAELIVLLQKEFGMHILLTTHSPYFLEAIEVYSKKYEIVEKCKYYLSENKNNFSSIKDVTNDLEKIYKKLAAPFQKLEDIEYE
;
A
#
# COMPACT_ATOMS: atom_id res chain seq x y z
N MET A 1 8.67 -13.09 -6.13
CA MET A 1 7.22 -12.85 -6.36
C MET A 1 7.05 -12.64 -7.85
N LYS A 2 5.87 -12.90 -8.42
CA LYS A 2 5.58 -12.65 -9.84
C LYS A 2 4.17 -12.07 -9.99
N LEU A 3 4.05 -10.99 -10.75
CA LEU A 3 2.77 -10.34 -11.08
C LEU A 3 2.52 -10.47 -12.58
N THR A 4 1.37 -11.02 -12.94
CA THR A 4 0.86 -11.07 -14.32
C THR A 4 -0.35 -10.16 -14.42
N ILE A 5 -0.38 -9.32 -15.43
CA ILE A 5 -1.43 -8.35 -15.70
C ILE A 5 -1.89 -8.54 -17.14
N ASN A 6 -3.16 -8.87 -17.32
CA ASN A 6 -3.79 -8.97 -18.64
C ASN A 6 -4.94 -7.97 -18.72
N ASN A 7 -4.95 -7.12 -19.73
CA ASN A 7 -6.08 -6.23 -20.05
C ASN A 7 -6.54 -5.31 -18.89
N ILE A 8 -5.59 -4.64 -18.22
CA ILE A 8 -5.82 -3.67 -17.13
C ILE A 8 -5.22 -2.31 -17.50
N GLY A 9 -5.98 -1.22 -17.34
CA GLY A 9 -5.55 0.14 -17.66
C GLY A 9 -5.04 0.26 -19.11
N LYS A 10 -3.78 0.65 -19.30
CA LYS A 10 -3.16 0.69 -20.65
C LYS A 10 -2.48 -0.62 -21.06
N LEU A 11 -2.26 -1.52 -20.12
CA LEU A 11 -1.50 -2.76 -20.32
C LEU A 11 -2.37 -3.80 -21.04
N LYS A 12 -1.87 -4.30 -22.18
CA LYS A 12 -2.47 -5.47 -22.84
C LYS A 12 -2.05 -6.76 -22.14
N ASN A 13 -0.75 -6.89 -21.90
CA ASN A 13 -0.14 -7.97 -21.15
C ASN A 13 1.16 -7.44 -20.51
N ALA A 14 1.41 -7.84 -19.27
CA ALA A 14 2.68 -7.64 -18.58
C ALA A 14 2.92 -8.80 -17.62
N GLU A 15 4.16 -9.24 -17.55
CA GLU A 15 4.64 -10.24 -16.60
C GLU A 15 5.91 -9.70 -15.95
N VAL A 16 5.85 -9.48 -14.63
CA VAL A 16 6.91 -8.81 -13.87
C VAL A 16 7.28 -9.67 -12.66
N GLU A 17 8.53 -10.10 -12.62
CA GLU A 17 9.11 -10.78 -11.47
C GLU A 17 9.67 -9.75 -10.49
N ILE A 18 9.30 -9.87 -9.21
CA ILE A 18 9.74 -9.01 -8.12
C ILE A 18 10.49 -9.88 -7.11
N ASN A 19 11.82 -9.92 -7.24
CA ASN A 19 12.70 -10.79 -6.48
C ASN A 19 13.98 -10.07 -6.01
N GLY A 20 13.79 -8.95 -5.32
CA GLY A 20 14.86 -8.03 -4.95
C GLY A 20 14.50 -6.65 -5.47
N ILE A 21 15.29 -6.12 -6.40
CA ILE A 21 15.01 -4.85 -7.09
C ILE A 21 14.49 -5.14 -8.48
N THR A 22 13.35 -4.56 -8.81
CA THR A 22 12.75 -4.69 -10.14
C THR A 22 12.51 -3.32 -10.70
N VAL A 23 13.23 -2.97 -11.75
CA VAL A 23 13.15 -1.65 -12.39
C VAL A 23 12.36 -1.74 -13.68
N ILE A 24 11.26 -1.00 -13.78
CA ILE A 24 10.52 -0.80 -15.02
C ILE A 24 10.88 0.56 -15.57
N ALA A 25 11.62 0.58 -16.66
CA ALA A 25 12.11 1.79 -17.29
C ALA A 25 11.48 1.98 -18.68
N GLY A 26 11.22 3.23 -19.03
CA GLY A 26 10.67 3.57 -20.34
C GLY A 26 10.02 4.94 -20.35
N GLU A 27 9.57 5.36 -21.54
CA GLU A 27 8.95 6.66 -21.76
C GLU A 27 7.71 6.88 -20.88
N ASN A 28 7.33 8.14 -20.72
CA ASN A 28 6.08 8.50 -20.04
C ASN A 28 4.88 7.89 -20.75
N ASN A 29 3.80 7.65 -20.00
CA ASN A 29 2.56 7.10 -20.55
C ASN A 29 2.74 5.71 -21.21
N THR A 30 3.61 4.85 -20.65
CA THR A 30 3.83 3.46 -21.11
C THR A 30 3.30 2.41 -20.12
N GLY A 31 2.42 2.80 -19.19
CA GLY A 31 1.77 1.88 -18.24
C GLY A 31 2.64 1.42 -17.07
N LYS A 32 3.76 2.09 -16.77
CA LYS A 32 4.66 1.77 -15.63
C LYS A 32 3.90 1.80 -14.29
N SER A 33 3.25 2.93 -13.98
CA SER A 33 2.44 3.10 -12.77
C SER A 33 1.27 2.12 -12.70
N THR A 34 0.73 1.65 -13.85
CA THR A 34 -0.32 0.62 -13.87
C THR A 34 0.15 -0.68 -13.20
N VAL A 35 1.43 -1.03 -13.32
CA VAL A 35 2.00 -2.21 -12.63
C VAL A 35 2.03 -1.99 -11.12
N GLY A 36 2.57 -0.85 -10.67
CA GLY A 36 2.61 -0.50 -9.26
C GLY A 36 1.22 -0.50 -8.63
N LYS A 37 0.25 0.17 -9.29
CA LYS A 37 -1.14 0.25 -8.83
C LYS A 37 -1.81 -1.11 -8.74
N SER A 38 -1.60 -1.95 -9.75
CA SER A 38 -2.12 -3.32 -9.77
C SER A 38 -1.54 -4.16 -8.63
N LEU A 39 -0.22 -4.07 -8.42
CA LEU A 39 0.46 -4.77 -7.33
C LEU A 39 -0.09 -4.32 -5.98
N TRP A 40 -0.13 -3.01 -5.74
CA TRP A 40 -0.58 -2.43 -4.49
C TRP A 40 -2.03 -2.82 -4.16
N ALA A 41 -2.94 -2.64 -5.11
CA ALA A 41 -4.36 -2.91 -4.90
C ALA A 41 -4.62 -4.39 -4.60
N LEU A 42 -3.95 -5.29 -5.32
CA LEU A 42 -4.08 -6.73 -5.10
C LEU A 42 -3.42 -7.17 -3.77
N PHE A 43 -2.19 -6.73 -3.52
CA PHE A 43 -1.43 -7.10 -2.33
C PHE A 43 -2.12 -6.63 -1.05
N ASN A 44 -2.57 -5.37 -1.01
CA ASN A 44 -3.25 -4.81 0.16
C ASN A 44 -4.73 -5.19 0.24
N GLY A 45 -5.35 -5.57 -0.88
CA GLY A 45 -6.64 -6.26 -0.85
C GLY A 45 -6.57 -7.61 -0.15
N LEU A 46 -5.42 -8.29 -0.21
CA LEU A 46 -5.18 -9.62 0.39
C LEU A 46 -4.48 -9.59 1.75
N TYR A 47 -3.96 -8.42 2.16
CA TYR A 47 -3.30 -8.21 3.44
C TYR A 47 -4.26 -8.47 4.60
N LYS A 48 -3.96 -9.47 5.44
CA LYS A 48 -4.78 -9.88 6.59
C LYS A 48 -6.26 -10.06 6.22
N ILE A 49 -6.53 -10.69 5.08
CA ILE A 49 -7.89 -10.80 4.52
C ILE A 49 -8.93 -11.34 5.52
N ASN A 50 -8.57 -12.31 6.37
CA ASN A 50 -9.48 -12.85 7.38
C ASN A 50 -9.85 -11.81 8.45
N GLU A 51 -8.90 -10.94 8.83
CA GLU A 51 -9.15 -9.82 9.73
C GLU A 51 -10.04 -8.77 9.05
N GLN A 52 -9.83 -8.50 7.76
CA GLN A 52 -10.71 -7.62 6.99
C GLN A 52 -12.15 -8.17 6.92
N ILE A 53 -12.33 -9.46 6.59
CA ILE A 53 -13.64 -10.12 6.55
C ILE A 53 -14.34 -10.01 7.91
N PHE A 54 -13.61 -10.29 8.99
CA PHE A 54 -14.11 -10.18 10.36
C PHE A 54 -14.61 -8.76 10.65
N LEU A 55 -13.80 -7.74 10.33
CA LEU A 55 -14.14 -6.34 10.53
C LEU A 55 -15.34 -5.90 9.67
N GLU A 56 -15.44 -6.37 8.41
CA GLU A 56 -16.59 -6.07 7.55
C GLU A 56 -17.90 -6.63 8.13
N LYS A 57 -17.88 -7.88 8.62
CA LYS A 57 -19.06 -8.47 9.28
C LYS A 57 -19.41 -7.69 10.55
N LEU A 58 -18.42 -7.36 11.35
CA LEU A 58 -18.63 -6.61 12.59
C LEU A 58 -19.22 -5.22 12.35
N ASP A 59 -18.72 -4.49 11.35
CA ASP A 59 -19.25 -3.17 10.97
C ASP A 59 -20.73 -3.27 10.51
N ASN A 60 -21.08 -4.30 9.72
CA ASN A 60 -22.47 -4.48 9.29
C ASN A 60 -23.40 -4.88 10.44
N ILE A 61 -22.92 -5.67 11.41
CA ILE A 61 -23.69 -6.00 12.62
C ILE A 61 -23.95 -4.74 13.45
N GLU A 62 -22.94 -3.88 13.60
CA GLU A 62 -23.12 -2.57 14.24
C GLU A 62 -24.14 -1.72 13.48
N ASP A 63 -24.08 -1.65 12.15
CA ASP A 63 -25.05 -0.92 11.33
C ASP A 63 -26.50 -1.42 11.52
N VAL A 64 -26.71 -2.73 11.63
CA VAL A 64 -28.04 -3.33 11.90
C VAL A 64 -28.55 -2.86 13.27
N LEU A 65 -27.72 -3.00 14.30
CA LEU A 65 -28.05 -2.58 15.66
C LEU A 65 -28.30 -1.06 15.77
N GLU A 66 -27.52 -0.24 15.07
CA GLU A 66 -27.70 1.21 15.04
C GLU A 66 -29.00 1.64 14.36
N LYS A 67 -29.36 1.01 13.23
CA LYS A 67 -30.56 1.36 12.47
C LYS A 67 -31.83 1.10 13.26
N PHE A 68 -31.93 -0.08 13.87
CA PHE A 68 -33.06 -0.45 14.72
C PHE A 68 -33.31 0.60 15.81
N TYR A 69 -32.23 1.07 16.45
CA TYR A 69 -32.39 2.02 17.54
C TYR A 69 -32.76 3.44 17.08
N ARG A 70 -32.34 3.83 15.87
CA ARG A 70 -32.75 5.12 15.26
C ARG A 70 -34.23 5.15 14.94
N THR A 71 -34.86 4.02 14.62
CA THR A 71 -36.29 3.95 14.35
C THR A 71 -37.13 3.98 15.61
N GLU A 72 -36.62 3.41 16.71
CA GLU A 72 -37.37 3.29 17.97
C GLU A 72 -37.35 4.54 18.87
N THR A 73 -36.36 5.44 18.74
CA THR A 73 -36.24 6.59 19.67
C THR A 73 -35.95 7.92 18.99
N ASN A 74 -36.74 8.94 19.34
CA ASN A 74 -36.49 10.34 18.97
C ASN A 74 -35.68 11.10 20.04
N ASP A 75 -35.33 10.47 21.17
CA ASP A 75 -34.56 11.09 22.25
C ASP A 75 -33.05 10.90 22.07
N PHE A 76 -32.34 12.02 21.98
CA PHE A 76 -30.91 12.07 21.76
C PHE A 76 -30.08 11.49 22.92
N THR A 77 -30.56 11.61 24.16
CA THR A 77 -29.84 11.11 25.34
C THR A 77 -29.85 9.59 25.38
N THR A 78 -31.02 9.01 25.13
CA THR A 78 -31.20 7.55 25.09
C THR A 78 -30.46 6.95 23.90
N PHE A 79 -30.47 7.63 22.73
CA PHE A 79 -29.61 7.29 21.58
C PHE A 79 -28.12 7.23 21.92
N ARG A 80 -27.58 8.24 22.60
CA ARG A 80 -26.16 8.24 22.99
C ARG A 80 -25.81 7.06 23.90
N ASN A 81 -26.62 6.80 24.92
CA ASN A 81 -26.39 5.69 25.85
C ASN A 81 -26.40 4.34 25.14
N TYR A 82 -27.29 4.17 24.16
CA TYR A 82 -27.34 2.96 23.35
C TYR A 82 -26.10 2.81 22.47
N MET A 83 -25.66 3.88 21.81
CA MET A 83 -24.43 3.85 21.01
C MET A 83 -23.20 3.42 21.83
N ASP A 84 -23.13 3.81 23.11
CA ASP A 84 -22.07 3.36 24.00
C ASP A 84 -22.17 1.86 24.33
N LYS A 85 -23.39 1.30 24.45
CA LYS A 85 -23.61 -0.15 24.58
C LYS A 85 -23.20 -0.91 23.31
N VAL A 86 -23.57 -0.42 22.12
CA VAL A 86 -23.17 -1.02 20.83
C VAL A 86 -21.66 -1.02 20.66
N ARG A 87 -20.99 0.09 21.02
CA ARG A 87 -19.52 0.17 21.03
C ARG A 87 -18.88 -0.82 22.00
N ASP A 88 -19.45 -0.99 23.20
CA ASP A 88 -18.99 -1.98 24.17
C ASP A 88 -19.19 -3.41 23.65
N PHE A 89 -20.31 -3.68 23.00
CA PHE A 89 -20.61 -4.95 22.32
C PHE A 89 -19.58 -5.25 21.23
N ARG A 90 -19.32 -4.27 20.35
CA ARG A 90 -18.26 -4.35 19.33
C ARG A 90 -16.91 -4.68 19.96
N ARG A 91 -16.53 -3.98 21.03
CA ARG A 91 -15.27 -4.20 21.74
C ARG A 91 -15.17 -5.62 22.32
N LYS A 92 -16.26 -6.14 22.90
CA LYS A 92 -16.33 -7.50 23.44
C LYS A 92 -16.17 -8.55 22.35
N ILE A 93 -16.83 -8.38 21.20
CA ILE A 93 -16.67 -9.27 20.02
C ILE A 93 -15.24 -9.24 19.52
N TYR A 94 -14.65 -8.04 19.40
CA TYR A 94 -13.29 -7.89 18.92
C TYR A 94 -12.25 -8.60 19.80
N SER A 95 -12.42 -8.54 21.13
CA SER A 95 -11.54 -9.18 22.10
C SER A 95 -11.73 -10.69 22.24
N ASN A 96 -12.88 -11.24 21.83
CA ASN A 96 -13.17 -12.66 21.93
C ASN A 96 -13.73 -13.19 20.59
N ARG A 97 -12.83 -13.65 19.71
CA ARG A 97 -13.17 -14.07 18.34
C ARG A 97 -14.13 -15.26 18.27
N ASP A 98 -14.24 -16.06 19.33
CA ASP A 98 -15.22 -17.16 19.43
C ASP A 98 -16.66 -16.62 19.49
N TRP A 99 -16.85 -15.31 19.62
CA TRP A 99 -18.18 -14.69 19.60
C TRP A 99 -18.93 -14.76 18.27
N LEU A 100 -18.26 -15.07 17.16
CA LEU A 100 -18.89 -15.24 15.85
C LEU A 100 -19.58 -16.59 15.64
N ASP A 101 -19.41 -17.55 16.56
CA ASP A 101 -20.20 -18.79 16.56
C ASP A 101 -21.59 -18.51 17.15
N PHE A 102 -22.41 -17.83 16.35
CA PHE A 102 -23.79 -17.49 16.70
C PHE A 102 -24.72 -18.66 16.37
N ASP A 103 -24.86 -19.58 17.33
CA ASP A 103 -26.12 -20.31 17.47
C ASP A 103 -27.25 -19.29 17.68
N GLU A 104 -28.37 -19.47 16.98
CA GLU A 104 -29.49 -18.52 16.97
C GLU A 104 -29.97 -18.18 18.39
N ASN A 105 -30.08 -19.18 19.27
CA ASN A 105 -30.53 -18.94 20.64
C ASN A 105 -29.52 -18.11 21.45
N LYS A 106 -28.22 -18.34 21.24
CA LYS A 106 -27.15 -17.56 21.89
C LYS A 106 -27.13 -16.12 21.36
N LEU A 107 -27.45 -15.90 20.09
CA LEU A 107 -27.54 -14.56 19.51
C LEU A 107 -28.69 -13.78 20.14
N LYS A 108 -29.88 -14.38 20.20
CA LYS A 108 -31.06 -13.78 20.85
C LYS A 108 -30.80 -13.44 22.32
N GLU A 109 -30.14 -14.32 23.06
CA GLU A 109 -29.74 -14.05 24.45
C GLU A 109 -28.79 -12.84 24.54
N LYS A 110 -27.77 -12.76 23.68
CA LYS A 110 -26.82 -11.64 23.64
C LYS A 110 -27.51 -10.31 23.29
N ILE A 111 -28.41 -10.32 22.31
CA ILE A 111 -29.22 -9.15 21.95
C ILE A 111 -30.05 -8.73 23.17
N ARG A 112 -30.77 -9.65 23.80
CA ARG A 112 -31.55 -9.37 25.01
C ARG A 112 -30.72 -8.77 26.13
N VAL A 113 -29.49 -9.25 26.36
CA VAL A 113 -28.57 -8.66 27.35
C VAL A 113 -28.12 -7.25 26.97
N LEU A 114 -27.92 -6.98 25.67
CA LEU A 114 -27.50 -5.67 25.17
C LEU A 114 -28.60 -4.61 25.38
N PHE A 115 -29.82 -4.94 25.00
CA PHE A 115 -30.96 -4.02 25.06
C PHE A 115 -31.65 -4.01 26.43
N GLY A 116 -31.56 -5.10 27.20
CA GLY A 116 -32.22 -5.22 28.51
C GLY A 116 -33.71 -5.51 28.37
N ASN A 117 -34.54 -4.89 29.22
CA ASN A 117 -36.00 -5.01 29.16
C ASN A 117 -36.65 -4.05 28.16
N ASP A 118 -35.84 -3.25 27.46
CA ASP A 118 -36.29 -2.17 26.58
C ASP A 118 -36.58 -2.66 25.13
N ILE A 119 -36.55 -3.97 24.89
CA ILE A 119 -36.77 -4.57 23.56
C ILE A 119 -37.84 -5.67 23.64
N GLU A 120 -38.74 -5.73 22.65
CA GLU A 120 -39.76 -6.76 22.58
C GLU A 120 -39.21 -8.07 21.98
N MET A 121 -39.91 -9.18 22.19
CA MET A 121 -39.44 -10.48 21.70
C MET A 121 -39.45 -10.57 20.17
N GLU A 122 -40.42 -9.91 19.52
CA GLU A 122 -40.51 -9.82 18.06
C GLU A 122 -39.29 -9.08 17.47
N ASP A 123 -38.88 -7.97 18.09
CA ASP A 123 -37.70 -7.20 17.68
C ASP A 123 -36.39 -8.00 17.85
N ILE A 124 -36.29 -8.81 18.91
CA ILE A 124 -35.13 -9.69 19.12
C ILE A 124 -35.03 -10.72 17.99
N ASP A 125 -36.17 -11.27 17.57
CA ASP A 125 -36.23 -12.24 16.47
C ASP A 125 -35.83 -11.57 15.14
N GLU A 126 -36.36 -10.37 14.84
CA GLU A 126 -36.01 -9.61 13.63
C GLU A 126 -34.52 -9.26 13.57
N LEU A 127 -33.97 -8.68 14.65
CA LEU A 127 -32.54 -8.35 14.73
C LEU A 127 -31.65 -9.59 14.62
N SER A 128 -32.05 -10.69 15.25
CA SER A 128 -31.33 -11.96 15.16
C SER A 128 -31.28 -12.46 13.72
N ASP A 129 -32.40 -12.41 12.99
CA ASP A 129 -32.48 -12.82 11.60
C ASP A 129 -31.60 -11.93 10.69
N GLU A 130 -31.64 -10.60 10.85
CA GLU A 130 -30.78 -9.69 10.09
C GLU A 130 -29.28 -9.94 10.35
N ILE A 131 -28.90 -10.13 11.61
CA ILE A 131 -27.50 -10.41 11.98
C ILE A 131 -27.05 -11.77 11.44
N LEU A 132 -27.90 -12.79 11.50
CA LEU A 132 -27.62 -14.10 10.89
C LEU A 132 -27.45 -14.01 9.38
N GLN A 133 -28.23 -13.16 8.69
CA GLN A 133 -28.04 -12.90 7.27
C GLN A 133 -26.64 -12.35 6.98
N VAL A 134 -26.16 -11.39 7.78
CA VAL A 134 -24.79 -10.83 7.65
C VAL A 134 -23.71 -11.90 7.88
N ILE A 135 -23.86 -12.71 8.93
CA ILE A 135 -22.89 -13.75 9.28
C ILE A 135 -22.79 -14.81 8.19
N ASN A 136 -23.93 -15.18 7.60
CA ASN A 136 -24.05 -16.20 6.56
C ASN A 136 -23.60 -15.74 5.17
N ILE A 137 -23.21 -14.47 4.99
CA ILE A 137 -22.60 -14.02 3.74
C ILE A 137 -21.30 -14.81 3.50
N LYS A 138 -21.24 -15.49 2.35
CA LYS A 138 -20.08 -16.27 1.92
C LYS A 138 -18.83 -15.38 1.86
N GLU A 139 -17.75 -15.83 2.48
CA GLU A 139 -16.48 -15.11 2.52
C GLU A 139 -15.94 -14.78 1.13
N GLU A 140 -16.10 -15.68 0.15
CA GLU A 140 -15.70 -15.44 -1.25
C GLU A 140 -16.30 -14.14 -1.81
N LYS A 141 -17.58 -13.86 -1.53
CA LYS A 141 -18.24 -12.62 -1.97
C LYS A 141 -17.68 -11.39 -1.27
N ILE A 142 -17.32 -11.52 0.01
CA ILE A 142 -16.70 -10.45 0.79
C ILE A 142 -15.31 -10.15 0.24
N ILE A 143 -14.50 -11.18 -0.04
CA ILE A 143 -13.17 -11.04 -0.66
C ILE A 143 -13.26 -10.34 -2.02
N GLN A 144 -14.20 -10.77 -2.88
CA GLN A 144 -14.47 -10.11 -4.17
C GLN A 144 -14.77 -8.63 -3.97
N ARG A 145 -15.59 -8.28 -2.97
CA ARG A 145 -15.96 -6.89 -2.69
C ARG A 145 -14.80 -6.06 -2.14
N ILE A 146 -13.97 -6.63 -1.27
CA ILE A 146 -12.77 -5.98 -0.74
C ILE A 146 -11.81 -5.64 -1.88
N ILE A 147 -11.46 -6.63 -2.72
CA ILE A 147 -10.56 -6.44 -3.86
C ILE A 147 -11.16 -5.46 -4.88
N GLN A 148 -12.46 -5.57 -5.16
CA GLN A 148 -13.18 -4.63 -6.02
C GLN A 148 -13.02 -3.19 -5.54
N ASN A 149 -13.24 -2.94 -4.24
CA ASN A 149 -13.15 -1.59 -3.69
C ASN A 149 -11.73 -1.04 -3.79
N ARG A 150 -10.71 -1.85 -3.47
CA ARG A 150 -9.29 -1.47 -3.61
C ARG A 150 -8.94 -1.08 -5.04
N LEU A 151 -9.26 -1.95 -6.00
CA LEU A 151 -9.02 -1.69 -7.42
C LEU A 151 -9.78 -0.46 -7.91
N ARG A 152 -11.07 -0.36 -7.59
CA ARG A 152 -11.91 0.76 -8.03
C ARG A 152 -11.36 2.09 -7.51
N ASN A 153 -10.93 2.16 -6.26
CA ASN A 153 -10.39 3.39 -5.68
C ASN A 153 -9.01 3.73 -6.26
N GLU A 154 -8.16 2.72 -6.47
CA GLU A 154 -6.81 2.92 -7.03
C GLU A 154 -6.82 3.36 -8.50
N PHE A 155 -7.77 2.82 -9.26
CA PHE A 155 -7.95 3.10 -10.70
C PHE A 155 -9.05 4.12 -11.00
N ASN A 156 -9.60 4.79 -9.98
CA ASN A 156 -10.71 5.74 -10.13
C ASN A 156 -11.90 5.18 -10.97
N GLY A 157 -12.18 3.89 -10.79
CA GLY A 157 -13.24 3.16 -11.49
C GLY A 157 -12.92 2.71 -12.91
N GLN A 158 -11.72 2.95 -13.43
CA GLN A 158 -11.26 2.53 -14.76
C GLN A 158 -10.15 1.48 -14.67
N ILE A 159 -10.53 0.29 -14.22
CA ILE A 159 -9.68 -0.86 -13.98
C ILE A 159 -9.37 -1.60 -15.29
N ASN A 160 -10.39 -1.96 -16.08
CA ASN A 160 -10.20 -2.71 -17.33
C ASN A 160 -9.49 -1.89 -18.39
N ASN A 161 -8.97 -2.55 -19.43
CA ASN A 161 -8.31 -1.87 -20.51
C ASN A 161 -9.27 -1.00 -21.33
N LEU A 162 -8.95 0.29 -21.46
CA LEU A 162 -9.80 1.26 -22.15
C LEU A 162 -9.99 0.97 -23.66
N TYR A 163 -9.08 0.19 -24.25
CA TYR A 163 -9.04 -0.08 -25.69
C TYR A 163 -9.41 -1.53 -26.03
N SER A 164 -9.92 -2.31 -25.08
CA SER A 164 -10.24 -3.72 -25.28
C SER A 164 -11.40 -4.19 -24.39
N SER A 165 -12.38 -4.83 -25.01
CA SER A 165 -13.53 -5.44 -24.34
C SER A 165 -13.25 -6.82 -23.75
N SER A 166 -11.98 -7.24 -23.69
CA SER A 166 -11.60 -8.54 -23.13
C SER A 166 -11.70 -8.55 -21.61
N ILE A 167 -11.76 -9.75 -21.01
CA ILE A 167 -11.66 -9.89 -19.56
C ILE A 167 -10.27 -9.42 -19.11
N GLY A 168 -10.25 -8.57 -18.08
CA GLY A 168 -9.06 -8.21 -17.32
C GLY A 168 -8.71 -9.29 -16.32
N GLU A 169 -7.43 -9.51 -16.10
CA GLU A 169 -6.95 -10.52 -15.16
C GLU A 169 -5.70 -10.03 -14.45
N LEU A 170 -5.68 -10.20 -13.14
CA LEU A 170 -4.53 -9.98 -12.28
C LEU A 170 -4.17 -11.30 -11.61
N ILE A 171 -2.91 -11.71 -11.72
CA ILE A 171 -2.38 -12.92 -11.09
C ILE A 171 -1.13 -12.55 -10.30
N LEU A 172 -1.17 -12.76 -8.99
CA LEU A 172 -0.02 -12.63 -8.11
C LEU A 172 0.41 -14.02 -7.62
N GLU A 173 1.66 -14.35 -7.86
CA GLU A 173 2.30 -15.59 -7.42
C GLU A 173 3.38 -15.28 -6.39
N ILE A 174 3.22 -15.86 -5.20
CA ILE A 174 4.19 -15.74 -4.11
C ILE A 174 4.55 -17.14 -3.63
N LYS A 175 5.81 -17.52 -3.86
CA LYS A 175 6.30 -18.89 -3.61
C LYS A 175 5.47 -19.90 -4.39
N LYS A 176 4.65 -20.72 -3.72
CA LYS A 176 3.76 -21.74 -4.35
C LYS A 176 2.28 -21.34 -4.34
N LYS A 177 1.95 -20.16 -3.80
CA LYS A 177 0.58 -19.66 -3.68
C LYS A 177 0.22 -18.78 -4.87
N LYS A 178 -1.00 -18.93 -5.38
CA LYS A 178 -1.54 -18.16 -6.50
C LYS A 178 -2.78 -17.38 -6.08
N PHE A 179 -2.81 -16.09 -6.44
CA PHE A 179 -3.93 -15.19 -6.21
C PHE A 179 -4.39 -14.62 -7.55
N GLU A 180 -5.56 -15.05 -8.02
CA GLU A 180 -6.09 -14.70 -9.33
C GLU A 180 -7.41 -13.93 -9.19
N VAL A 181 -7.53 -12.85 -9.94
CA VAL A 181 -8.70 -11.96 -9.96
C VAL A 181 -9.08 -11.68 -11.41
N LYS A 182 -10.33 -11.98 -11.77
CA LYS A 182 -10.91 -11.69 -13.08
C LYS A 182 -11.85 -10.51 -13.00
N ILE A 183 -11.68 -9.57 -13.93
CA ILE A 183 -12.33 -8.27 -13.92
C ILE A 183 -12.99 -8.04 -15.27
N PHE A 184 -14.27 -7.71 -15.30
CA PHE A 184 -15.01 -7.40 -16.51
C PHE A 184 -15.97 -6.24 -16.26
N ASN A 185 -16.06 -5.30 -17.18
CA ASN A 185 -16.86 -4.08 -17.03
C ASN A 185 -16.65 -3.39 -15.67
N GLU A 186 -15.38 -3.23 -15.28
CA GLU A 186 -14.97 -2.58 -14.03
C GLU A 186 -15.40 -3.30 -12.74
N LYS A 187 -15.81 -4.57 -12.86
CA LYS A 187 -16.24 -5.42 -11.75
C LYS A 187 -15.38 -6.66 -11.63
N VAL A 188 -14.99 -7.00 -10.42
CA VAL A 188 -14.39 -8.28 -10.04
C VAL A 188 -15.49 -9.34 -10.13
N GLU A 189 -15.38 -10.20 -11.14
CA GLU A 189 -16.35 -11.27 -11.42
C GLU A 189 -15.98 -12.57 -10.71
N LYS A 190 -14.68 -12.82 -10.54
CA LYS A 190 -14.18 -14.06 -9.92
C LYS A 190 -12.85 -13.83 -9.22
N THR A 191 -12.69 -14.51 -8.09
CA THR A 191 -11.43 -14.58 -7.34
C THR A 191 -11.06 -16.05 -7.11
N ASN A 192 -9.77 -16.35 -7.15
CA ASN A 192 -9.22 -17.64 -6.73
C ASN A 192 -7.97 -17.36 -5.89
N ILE A 193 -8.10 -17.49 -4.57
CA ILE A 193 -7.14 -17.00 -3.58
C ILE A 193 -6.59 -18.18 -2.79
N ASP A 194 -5.31 -18.50 -3.00
CA ASP A 194 -4.62 -19.56 -2.27
C ASP A 194 -3.88 -19.00 -1.04
N GLY A 195 -4.61 -18.85 0.07
CA GLY A 195 -4.08 -18.43 1.37
C GLY A 195 -4.21 -16.93 1.65
N PHE A 196 -3.34 -16.41 2.53
CA PHE A 196 -3.40 -15.03 3.02
C PHE A 196 -2.02 -14.38 3.07
N LEU A 197 -2.00 -13.05 3.01
CA LEU A 197 -0.80 -12.23 3.16
C LEU A 197 -0.75 -11.60 4.55
N ASN A 198 0.41 -11.65 5.20
CA ASN A 198 0.64 -11.05 6.52
C ASN A 198 1.45 -9.76 6.45
N THR A 199 1.82 -9.34 5.25
CA THR A 199 2.53 -8.08 5.00
C THR A 199 1.71 -7.24 4.04
N GLU A 200 1.89 -5.93 4.11
CA GLU A 200 1.33 -4.96 3.17
C GLU A 200 2.42 -4.45 2.22
N ALA A 201 2.01 -3.90 1.08
CA ALA A 201 2.90 -3.20 0.16
C ALA A 201 2.75 -1.69 0.38
N LEU A 202 3.88 -0.98 0.50
CA LEU A 202 3.91 0.48 0.58
C LEU A 202 4.19 1.08 -0.79
N TYR A 203 3.44 2.10 -1.20
CA TYR A 203 3.63 2.80 -2.47
C TYR A 203 4.05 4.22 -2.17
N ILE A 204 5.15 4.68 -2.77
CA ILE A 204 5.61 6.06 -2.72
C ILE A 204 5.65 6.61 -4.15
N ASP A 205 4.79 7.57 -4.45
CA ASP A 205 4.65 8.26 -5.74
C ASP A 205 4.88 9.77 -5.65
N THR A 206 4.66 10.36 -4.48
CA THR A 206 4.89 11.79 -4.24
C THR A 206 5.46 12.08 -2.85
N PRO A 207 6.44 12.99 -2.75
CA PRO A 207 6.95 13.50 -1.47
C PRO A 207 6.01 14.46 -0.73
N ASP A 208 4.96 14.97 -1.39
CA ASP A 208 4.04 15.96 -0.80
C ASP A 208 3.22 15.40 0.36
N VAL A 209 3.12 14.08 0.48
CA VAL A 209 2.48 13.42 1.62
C VAL A 209 3.08 13.84 2.97
N VAL A 210 4.34 14.29 3.02
CA VAL A 210 4.97 14.82 4.25
C VAL A 210 4.16 15.98 4.85
N ASP A 211 3.42 16.72 4.03
CA ASP A 211 2.57 17.82 4.50
C ASP A 211 1.37 17.34 5.33
N SER A 212 1.06 16.05 5.25
CA SER A 212 0.06 15.40 6.08
C SER A 212 0.56 14.96 7.46
N VAL A 213 1.88 14.91 7.70
CA VAL A 213 2.44 14.40 8.95
C VAL A 213 1.88 15.19 10.14
N GLY A 214 1.35 14.46 11.12
CA GLY A 214 0.71 15.02 12.32
C GLY A 214 -0.77 15.33 12.17
N ASN A 215 -1.36 15.15 10.98
CA ASN A 215 -2.81 15.25 10.79
C ASN A 215 -3.52 14.06 11.45
N ILE A 216 -4.72 14.31 11.97
CA ILE A 216 -5.56 13.25 12.56
C ILE A 216 -6.44 12.67 11.47
N TYR A 217 -6.22 11.40 11.15
CA TYR A 217 -7.10 10.63 10.29
C TYR A 217 -8.13 9.90 11.16
N PHE A 218 -9.38 10.37 11.10
CA PHE A 218 -10.52 9.69 11.73
C PHE A 218 -11.10 8.71 10.72
N GLY A 219 -10.75 7.43 10.83
CA GLY A 219 -11.26 6.36 9.98
C GLY A 219 -10.25 5.24 9.75
N ASN A 220 -10.67 3.99 9.88
CA ASN A 220 -9.78 2.82 9.85
C ASN A 220 -9.48 2.27 8.44
N ARG A 221 -9.91 2.94 7.36
CA ARG A 221 -9.80 2.38 6.01
C ARG A 221 -9.26 3.42 5.03
N SER A 222 -7.93 3.41 4.83
CA SER A 222 -7.34 4.07 3.66
C SER A 222 -7.96 3.46 2.40
N VAL A 223 -8.39 4.30 1.45
CA VAL A 223 -9.11 3.80 0.26
C VAL A 223 -8.19 3.53 -0.92
N ASN A 224 -7.03 4.20 -0.98
CA ASN A 224 -6.01 4.10 -2.03
C ASN A 224 -4.59 4.16 -1.43
N HIS A 225 -3.56 4.03 -2.28
CA HIS A 225 -2.18 4.00 -1.82
C HIS A 225 -1.68 5.30 -1.19
N LYS A 226 -2.11 6.46 -1.72
CA LYS A 226 -1.73 7.77 -1.20
C LYS A 226 -2.24 7.96 0.23
N GLU A 227 -3.51 7.68 0.48
CA GLU A 227 -4.08 7.75 1.83
C GLU A 227 -3.43 6.75 2.78
N GLN A 228 -3.07 5.55 2.30
CA GLN A 228 -2.31 4.61 3.12
C GLN A 228 -0.97 5.22 3.53
N LEU A 229 -0.22 5.79 2.58
CA LEU A 229 1.06 6.42 2.88
C LEU A 229 0.90 7.59 3.87
N GLU A 230 -0.08 8.46 3.66
CA GLU A 230 -0.41 9.57 4.57
C GLU A 230 -0.72 9.10 6.00
N VAL A 231 -1.51 8.03 6.16
CA VAL A 231 -1.78 7.44 7.48
C VAL A 231 -0.48 6.89 8.10
N LYS A 232 0.35 6.20 7.31
CA LYS A 232 1.59 5.58 7.82
C LYS A 232 2.63 6.59 8.25
N ILE A 233 2.74 7.73 7.58
CA ILE A 233 3.71 8.77 7.96
C ILE A 233 3.19 9.71 9.06
N SER A 234 1.87 9.80 9.24
CA SER A 234 1.27 10.54 10.35
C SER A 234 1.39 9.82 11.68
N ASP A 235 1.40 8.48 11.68
CA ASP A 235 1.72 7.71 12.87
C ASP A 235 3.24 7.50 12.99
N ILE A 236 3.86 8.36 13.79
CA ILE A 236 5.31 8.35 14.03
C ILE A 236 5.68 7.49 15.24
N THR A 237 4.75 6.68 15.74
CA THR A 237 4.98 5.78 16.87
C THR A 237 5.66 4.51 16.38
N PRO A 238 6.80 4.10 16.98
CA PRO A 238 7.39 2.80 16.70
C PRO A 238 6.37 1.70 16.95
N LYS A 239 6.18 0.82 15.96
CA LYS A 239 5.38 -0.40 16.16
C LYS A 239 6.17 -1.36 17.03
N GLU A 240 5.48 -2.03 17.95
CA GLU A 240 6.08 -3.09 18.76
C GLU A 240 6.67 -4.18 17.86
N GLU A 241 7.94 -4.48 18.06
CA GLU A 241 8.64 -5.63 17.47
C GLU A 241 9.12 -6.55 18.61
N ASP A 242 9.42 -7.80 18.29
CA ASP A 242 10.07 -8.67 19.26
C ASP A 242 11.53 -8.24 19.46
N ILE A 243 12.03 -8.36 20.69
CA ILE A 243 13.36 -7.88 21.10
C ILE A 243 14.49 -8.42 20.20
N ILE A 244 14.37 -9.65 19.69
CA ILE A 244 15.39 -10.26 18.83
C ILE A 244 15.40 -9.55 17.47
N THR A 245 14.23 -9.31 16.90
CA THR A 245 14.08 -8.54 15.65
C THR A 245 14.56 -7.10 15.82
N GLU A 246 14.30 -6.45 16.96
CA GLU A 246 14.81 -5.11 17.25
C GLU A 246 16.34 -5.05 17.19
N VAL A 247 17.02 -6.00 17.84
CA VAL A 247 18.49 -6.06 17.86
C VAL A 247 19.08 -6.33 16.46
N ASP A 248 18.51 -7.27 15.69
CA ASP A 248 18.95 -7.56 14.30
C ASP A 248 18.75 -6.33 13.40
N ASN A 249 17.64 -5.61 13.59
CA ASN A 249 17.33 -4.41 12.83
C ASN A 249 18.25 -3.23 13.20
N GLU A 250 18.69 -3.11 14.45
CA GLU A 250 19.51 -1.99 14.90
C GLU A 250 20.83 -1.85 14.11
N GLU A 251 21.56 -2.95 13.88
CA GLU A 251 22.80 -2.93 13.11
C GLU A 251 22.59 -2.59 11.63
N LYS A 252 21.51 -3.11 11.05
CA LYS A 252 21.14 -2.88 9.65
C LYS A 252 20.69 -1.44 9.42
N LEU A 253 19.88 -0.92 10.34
CA LEU A 253 19.42 0.46 10.33
C LEU A 253 20.57 1.44 10.45
N LYS A 254 21.60 1.15 11.26
CA LYS A 254 22.79 2.02 11.39
C LYS A 254 23.43 2.35 10.04
N LYS A 255 23.57 1.38 9.14
CA LYS A 255 24.13 1.61 7.79
C LYS A 255 23.23 2.51 6.95
N ILE A 256 21.93 2.23 6.92
CA ILE A 256 20.95 3.00 6.14
C ILE A 256 20.84 4.44 6.67
N TYR A 257 20.77 4.61 7.99
CA TYR A 257 20.74 5.92 8.64
C TYR A 257 22.01 6.71 8.40
N SER A 258 23.18 6.06 8.34
CA SER A 258 24.43 6.76 8.03
C SER A 258 24.42 7.40 6.64
N GLU A 259 23.79 6.79 5.64
CA GLU A 259 23.63 7.40 4.32
C GLU A 259 22.51 8.44 4.28
N LEU A 260 21.38 8.18 4.96
CA LEU A 260 20.30 9.17 5.08
C LEU A 260 20.76 10.46 5.77
N ASP A 261 21.49 10.35 6.87
CA ASP A 261 21.93 11.50 7.66
C ASP A 261 22.93 12.37 6.88
N LYS A 262 23.80 11.77 6.04
CA LYS A 262 24.70 12.51 5.13
C LYS A 262 23.94 13.35 4.10
N ILE A 263 22.82 12.83 3.59
CA ILE A 263 22.02 13.52 2.54
C ILE A 263 21.18 14.62 3.16
N ILE A 264 20.57 14.33 4.31
CA ILE A 264 19.63 15.22 4.96
C ILE A 264 20.36 16.43 5.56
N GLY A 265 21.61 16.27 6.02
CA GLY A 265 22.42 17.40 6.49
C GLY A 265 21.90 18.04 7.79
N GLY A 266 21.28 17.22 8.65
CA GLY A 266 20.66 17.66 9.90
C GLY A 266 19.99 16.53 10.67
N LYS A 267 19.30 16.89 11.75
CA LYS A 267 18.66 15.93 12.67
C LYS A 267 17.17 16.19 12.76
N PHE A 268 16.39 15.11 12.77
CA PHE A 268 14.98 15.18 13.11
C PHE A 268 14.82 15.11 14.62
N ILE A 269 13.94 15.97 15.13
CA ILE A 269 13.58 16.04 16.53
C ILE A 269 12.11 15.71 16.62
N LYS A 270 11.82 14.56 17.23
CA LYS A 270 10.47 14.20 17.62
C LYS A 270 10.13 14.94 18.91
N LYS A 271 9.19 15.88 18.84
CA LYS A 271 8.76 16.66 20.02
C LYS A 271 7.66 15.98 20.81
N ASP A 272 6.76 15.29 20.12
CA ASP A 272 5.70 14.47 20.68
C ASP A 272 5.31 13.38 19.67
N PHE A 273 4.16 12.73 19.84
CA PHE A 273 3.66 11.69 18.95
C PHE A 273 3.06 12.21 17.63
N ARG A 274 3.08 13.53 17.36
CA ARG A 274 2.50 14.14 16.15
C ARG A 274 3.39 15.18 15.47
N LYS A 275 4.44 15.64 16.13
CA LYS A 275 5.27 16.73 15.65
C LYS A 275 6.72 16.27 15.49
N ILE A 276 7.12 16.21 14.23
CA ILE A 276 8.52 16.09 13.83
C ILE A 276 9.00 17.47 13.37
N SER A 277 10.13 17.87 13.90
CA SER A 277 10.86 19.05 13.45
C SER A 277 12.23 18.66 12.92
N TYR A 278 12.83 19.55 12.13
CA TYR A 278 14.14 19.38 11.53
C TYR A 278 15.07 20.49 12.01
N ILE A 279 16.29 20.13 12.40
CA ILE A 279 17.38 21.08 12.66
C ILE A 279 18.53 20.75 11.73
N GLU A 280 18.89 21.70 10.88
CA GLU A 280 20.04 21.61 10.00
C GLU A 280 21.35 21.60 10.80
N GLU A 281 22.37 20.86 10.32
CA GLU A 281 23.58 20.53 11.09
C GLU A 281 24.35 21.76 11.61
N ASN A 282 24.27 22.88 10.89
CA ASN A 282 24.92 24.15 11.24
C ASN A 282 23.94 25.23 11.73
N SER A 283 22.70 24.86 12.05
CA SER A 283 21.65 25.78 12.47
C SER A 283 21.16 25.44 13.87
N LYS A 284 20.71 26.47 14.59
CA LYS A 284 19.91 26.32 15.82
C LYS A 284 18.42 26.52 15.56
N ILE A 285 18.05 26.85 14.32
CA ILE A 285 16.68 27.11 13.91
C ILE A 285 15.99 25.79 13.65
N GLU A 286 14.88 25.60 14.34
CA GLU A 286 14.00 24.48 14.12
C GLU A 286 13.02 24.78 12.97
N LEU A 287 13.04 23.93 11.97
CA LEU A 287 12.14 23.97 10.83
C LEU A 287 11.05 22.92 10.99
N ASN A 288 9.83 23.28 10.60
CA ASN A 288 8.78 22.31 10.40
C ASN A 288 9.12 21.47 9.15
N ILE A 289 9.00 20.14 9.22
CA ILE A 289 9.27 19.24 8.08
C ILE A 289 8.45 19.57 6.82
N ARG A 290 7.29 20.21 6.98
CA ARG A 290 6.44 20.68 5.88
C ARG A 290 7.11 21.79 5.04
N ASN A 291 8.04 22.53 5.66
CA ASN A 291 8.79 23.62 5.01
C ASN A 291 10.10 23.14 4.37
N LEU A 292 10.39 21.83 4.37
CA LEU A 292 11.56 21.27 3.70
C LEU A 292 11.38 21.26 2.19
N SER A 293 12.49 21.23 1.45
CA SER A 293 12.43 21.05 -0.01
C SER A 293 11.85 19.69 -0.37
N THR A 294 11.16 19.63 -1.51
CA THR A 294 10.52 18.41 -2.02
C THR A 294 11.50 17.25 -2.16
N GLY A 295 12.75 17.53 -2.56
CA GLY A 295 13.80 16.50 -2.64
C GLY A 295 14.19 15.94 -1.28
N ILE A 296 14.29 16.78 -0.23
CA ILE A 296 14.56 16.31 1.14
C ILE A 296 13.37 15.48 1.67
N LYS A 297 12.13 15.92 1.39
CA LYS A 297 10.90 15.22 1.81
C LYS A 297 10.88 13.73 1.40
N THR A 298 11.42 13.37 0.24
CA THR A 298 11.56 11.96 -0.18
C THR A 298 12.36 11.12 0.81
N PHE A 299 13.48 11.66 1.32
CA PHE A 299 14.31 10.98 2.33
C PHE A 299 13.64 10.97 3.71
N VAL A 300 12.88 12.02 4.05
CA VAL A 300 12.08 12.06 5.29
C VAL A 300 11.05 10.95 5.33
N ILE A 301 10.36 10.68 4.20
CA ILE A 301 9.38 9.59 4.11
C ILE A 301 10.05 8.25 4.44
N LEU A 302 11.17 7.94 3.78
CA LEU A 302 11.89 6.69 4.07
C LEU A 302 12.30 6.60 5.54
N LYS A 303 12.82 7.69 6.11
CA LYS A 303 13.23 7.71 7.53
C LYS A 303 12.05 7.46 8.46
N ILE A 304 10.91 8.15 8.29
CA ILE A 304 9.71 7.93 9.11
C ILE A 304 9.23 6.49 9.00
N LEU A 305 9.16 5.95 7.79
CA LEU A 305 8.66 4.60 7.57
C LEU A 305 9.59 3.52 8.13
N LEU A 306 10.90 3.76 8.16
CA LEU A 306 11.87 2.89 8.84
C LEU A 306 11.72 3.01 10.37
N ASP A 307 11.71 4.25 10.89
CA ASP A 307 11.62 4.55 12.32
C ASP A 307 10.35 4.00 12.97
N ASN A 308 9.22 4.03 12.27
CA ASN A 308 7.95 3.51 12.79
C ASN A 308 7.70 2.03 12.46
N GLY A 309 8.65 1.35 11.81
CA GLY A 309 8.53 -0.05 11.42
C GLY A 309 7.43 -0.29 10.38
N SER A 310 7.08 0.69 9.55
CA SER A 310 6.22 0.44 8.38
C SER A 310 7.00 -0.25 7.26
N LEU A 311 8.27 0.11 7.09
CA LEU A 311 9.22 -0.63 6.27
C LEU A 311 9.89 -1.69 7.14
N LYS A 312 9.52 -2.95 6.89
CA LYS A 312 10.04 -4.11 7.63
C LYS A 312 10.92 -5.00 6.75
N LYS A 313 11.69 -5.85 7.40
CA LYS A 313 12.47 -6.92 6.75
C LYS A 313 11.57 -7.78 5.85
N ASN A 314 12.03 -8.07 4.64
CA ASN A 314 11.28 -8.75 3.56
C ASN A 314 9.96 -8.04 3.17
N GLY A 315 9.81 -6.76 3.50
CA GLY A 315 8.66 -5.95 3.11
C GLY A 315 8.64 -5.68 1.60
N THR A 316 7.47 -5.28 1.10
CA THR A 316 7.29 -4.88 -0.31
C THR A 316 7.12 -3.37 -0.40
N ILE A 317 7.90 -2.73 -1.25
CA ILE A 317 7.83 -1.30 -1.52
C ILE A 317 7.73 -1.06 -3.03
N ILE A 318 6.89 -0.11 -3.42
CA ILE A 318 6.68 0.37 -4.77
C ILE A 318 7.14 1.82 -4.79
N LEU A 319 8.09 2.13 -5.66
CA LEU A 319 8.66 3.47 -5.85
C LEU A 319 8.32 3.89 -7.28
N ASP A 320 7.45 4.87 -7.45
CA ASP A 320 7.03 5.34 -8.77
C ASP A 320 7.73 6.65 -9.10
N GLU A 321 8.67 6.60 -10.05
CA GLU A 321 9.50 7.72 -10.50
C GLU A 321 10.07 8.57 -9.34
N PRO A 322 10.70 7.94 -8.31
CA PRO A 322 11.11 8.64 -7.10
C PRO A 322 12.20 9.70 -7.34
N GLU A 323 12.83 9.71 -8.51
CA GLU A 323 13.88 10.63 -8.91
C GLU A 323 13.39 12.02 -9.34
N ILE A 324 12.09 12.20 -9.65
CA ILE A 324 11.54 13.42 -10.29
C ILE A 324 11.92 14.71 -9.54
N HIS A 325 11.88 14.68 -8.21
CA HIS A 325 12.11 15.86 -7.37
C HIS A 325 13.54 15.95 -6.82
N LEU A 326 14.42 15.04 -7.23
CA LEU A 326 15.78 14.93 -6.70
C LEU A 326 16.78 15.64 -7.62
N HIS A 327 17.68 16.42 -7.02
CA HIS A 327 18.89 16.88 -7.68
C HIS A 327 19.73 15.67 -8.16
N PRO A 328 20.48 15.74 -9.27
CA PRO A 328 21.24 14.60 -9.81
C PRO A 328 22.11 13.86 -8.78
N GLU A 329 22.79 14.59 -7.90
CA GLU A 329 23.58 13.96 -6.81
C GLU A 329 22.70 13.14 -5.86
N TRP A 330 21.52 13.64 -5.52
CA TRP A 330 20.56 12.94 -4.67
C TRP A 330 19.90 11.76 -5.37
N GLN A 331 19.75 11.79 -6.70
CA GLN A 331 19.31 10.62 -7.46
C GLN A 331 20.29 9.45 -7.29
N ILE A 332 21.59 9.71 -7.42
CA ILE A 332 22.64 8.71 -7.22
C ILE A 332 22.61 8.16 -5.78
N LYS A 333 22.46 9.06 -4.79
CA LYS A 333 22.39 8.66 -3.39
C LYS A 333 21.12 7.89 -3.03
N PHE A 334 19.99 8.24 -3.62
CA PHE A 334 18.74 7.53 -3.42
C PHE A 334 18.78 6.13 -4.06
N ALA A 335 19.43 5.97 -5.22
CA ALA A 335 19.68 4.67 -5.81
C ALA A 335 20.56 3.77 -4.90
N GLU A 336 21.61 4.34 -4.28
CA GLU A 336 22.42 3.62 -3.29
C GLU A 336 21.57 3.16 -2.09
N LEU A 337 20.69 4.02 -1.57
CA LEU A 337 19.77 3.67 -0.48
C LEU A 337 18.82 2.53 -0.85
N ILE A 338 18.24 2.53 -2.06
CA ILE A 338 17.39 1.44 -2.54
C ILE A 338 18.14 0.10 -2.54
N VAL A 339 19.39 0.10 -3.00
CA VAL A 339 20.26 -1.08 -3.00
C VAL A 339 20.55 -1.55 -1.57
N LEU A 340 20.82 -0.63 -0.65
CA LEU A 340 21.02 -0.96 0.76
C LEU A 340 19.74 -1.52 1.43
N LEU A 341 18.57 -0.98 1.11
CA LEU A 341 17.29 -1.53 1.57
C LEU A 341 17.09 -2.98 1.10
N GLN A 342 17.44 -3.30 -0.15
CA GLN A 342 17.44 -4.68 -0.61
C GLN A 342 18.48 -5.52 0.16
N LYS A 343 19.72 -5.05 0.26
CA LYS A 343 20.83 -5.82 0.84
C LYS A 343 20.60 -6.16 2.31
N GLU A 344 20.26 -5.16 3.11
CA GLU A 344 20.19 -5.28 4.57
C GLU A 344 18.82 -5.80 5.03
N PHE A 345 17.72 -5.37 4.39
CA PHE A 345 16.36 -5.74 4.79
C PHE A 345 15.76 -6.86 3.94
N GLY A 346 16.37 -7.26 2.84
CA GLY A 346 15.80 -8.29 1.94
C GLY A 346 14.52 -7.83 1.26
N MET A 347 14.31 -6.52 1.12
CA MET A 347 13.07 -5.95 0.59
C MET A 347 12.80 -6.38 -0.86
N HIS A 348 11.51 -6.45 -1.18
CA HIS A 348 10.99 -6.60 -2.53
C HIS A 348 10.60 -5.22 -3.06
N ILE A 349 11.36 -4.71 -4.02
CA ILE A 349 11.28 -3.33 -4.51
C ILE A 349 10.81 -3.36 -5.96
N LEU A 350 9.64 -2.78 -6.22
CA LEU A 350 9.21 -2.44 -7.58
C LEU A 350 9.47 -0.96 -7.79
N LEU A 351 10.36 -0.63 -8.72
CA LEU A 351 10.78 0.72 -9.06
C LEU A 351 10.36 1.03 -10.49
N THR A 352 9.77 2.19 -10.73
CA THR A 352 9.62 2.74 -12.08
C THR A 352 10.56 3.93 -12.25
N THR A 353 11.07 4.15 -13.45
CA THR A 353 11.93 5.30 -13.74
C THR A 353 11.84 5.70 -15.21
N HIS A 354 12.10 6.98 -15.48
CA HIS A 354 12.36 7.50 -16.82
C HIS A 354 13.79 8.05 -16.95
N SER A 355 14.60 7.95 -15.90
CA SER A 355 15.95 8.51 -15.83
C SER A 355 17.01 7.45 -16.17
N PRO A 356 17.80 7.64 -17.25
CA PRO A 356 18.91 6.74 -17.55
C PRO A 356 19.99 6.80 -16.46
N TYR A 357 20.21 7.98 -15.87
CA TYR A 357 21.17 8.17 -14.77
C TYR A 357 20.77 7.40 -13.51
N PHE A 358 19.48 7.40 -13.18
CA PHE A 358 18.98 6.68 -12.01
C PHE A 358 19.08 5.16 -12.20
N LEU A 359 18.74 4.67 -13.40
CA LEU A 359 18.93 3.28 -13.78
C LEU A 359 20.40 2.84 -13.69
N GLU A 360 21.32 3.64 -14.24
CA GLU A 360 22.76 3.40 -14.18
C GLU A 360 23.27 3.36 -12.74
N ALA A 361 22.82 4.29 -11.89
CA ALA A 361 23.18 4.29 -10.47
C ALA A 361 22.75 2.97 -9.78
N ILE A 362 21.52 2.49 -10.02
CA ILE A 362 21.08 1.19 -9.50
C ILE A 362 21.99 0.05 -9.99
N GLU A 363 22.35 0.04 -11.28
CA GLU A 363 23.25 -0.98 -11.84
C GLU A 363 24.62 -0.96 -11.14
N VAL A 364 25.25 0.21 -11.04
CA VAL A 364 26.58 0.39 -10.42
C VAL A 364 26.54 -0.03 -8.95
N TYR A 365 25.55 0.42 -8.18
CA TYR A 365 25.44 0.07 -6.77
C TYR A 365 25.09 -1.41 -6.57
N SER A 366 24.26 -2.01 -7.42
CA SER A 366 23.96 -3.45 -7.34
C SER A 366 25.21 -4.31 -7.53
N LYS A 367 26.14 -3.89 -8.42
CA LYS A 367 27.46 -4.51 -8.58
C LYS A 367 28.34 -4.29 -7.35
N LYS A 368 28.44 -3.05 -6.86
CA LYS A 368 29.24 -2.68 -5.68
C LYS A 368 28.84 -3.49 -4.43
N TYR A 369 27.55 -3.72 -4.22
CA TYR A 369 27.03 -4.42 -3.04
C TYR A 369 26.76 -5.92 -3.28
N GLU A 370 27.15 -6.45 -4.44
CA GLU A 370 27.03 -7.86 -4.81
C GLU A 370 25.59 -8.39 -4.66
N ILE A 371 24.65 -7.74 -5.35
CA ILE A 371 23.23 -8.14 -5.40
C ILE A 371 22.65 -8.13 -6.83
N VAL A 372 23.50 -8.17 -7.85
CA VAL A 372 23.09 -8.12 -9.27
C VAL A 372 22.08 -9.21 -9.61
N GLU A 373 22.24 -10.41 -9.02
CA GLU A 373 21.36 -11.55 -9.20
C GLU A 373 19.95 -11.35 -8.64
N LYS A 374 19.76 -10.30 -7.82
CA LYS A 374 18.47 -9.88 -7.27
C LYS A 374 17.87 -8.68 -8.01
N CYS A 375 18.51 -8.25 -9.10
CA CYS A 375 18.03 -7.16 -9.94
C CYS A 375 17.37 -7.71 -11.21
N LYS A 376 16.21 -7.15 -11.54
CA LYS A 376 15.50 -7.39 -12.80
C LYS A 376 15.15 -6.08 -13.47
N TYR A 377 15.27 -6.02 -14.78
CA TYR A 377 15.05 -4.81 -15.56
C TYR A 377 14.05 -5.07 -16.67
N TYR A 378 13.06 -4.20 -16.77
CA TYR A 378 11.96 -4.30 -17.71
C TYR A 378 11.85 -3.03 -18.52
N LEU A 379 11.66 -3.18 -19.83
CA LEU A 379 11.37 -2.07 -20.74
C LEU A 379 9.85 -1.94 -20.91
N SER A 380 9.30 -0.78 -20.58
CA SER A 380 7.93 -0.40 -20.89
C SER A 380 7.86 0.38 -22.20
N GLU A 381 6.96 -0.02 -23.09
CA GLU A 381 6.78 0.64 -24.37
C GLU A 381 5.33 0.64 -24.85
N ASN A 382 4.97 1.67 -25.60
CA ASN A 382 3.70 1.71 -26.31
C ASN A 382 3.82 0.95 -27.63
N LYS A 383 2.82 0.12 -27.92
CA LYS A 383 2.57 -0.50 -29.21
C LYS A 383 1.14 -0.13 -29.63
N ASN A 384 1.03 0.83 -30.56
CA ASN A 384 -0.24 1.47 -30.90
C ASN A 384 -0.88 2.09 -29.64
N ASN A 385 -2.14 1.75 -29.35
CA ASN A 385 -2.87 2.25 -28.18
C ASN A 385 -2.57 1.47 -26.88
N PHE A 386 -1.83 0.35 -26.97
CA PHE A 386 -1.54 -0.51 -25.83
C PHE A 386 -0.13 -0.29 -25.30
N SER A 387 0.08 -0.59 -24.03
CA SER A 387 1.41 -0.72 -23.44
C SER A 387 1.80 -2.18 -23.25
N SER A 388 3.09 -2.47 -23.40
CA SER A 388 3.71 -3.76 -23.12
C SER A 388 4.96 -3.61 -22.27
N ILE A 389 5.23 -4.61 -21.45
CA ILE A 389 6.39 -4.67 -20.56
C ILE A 389 7.20 -5.92 -20.90
N LYS A 390 8.50 -5.76 -21.11
CA LYS A 390 9.40 -6.84 -21.54
C LYS A 390 10.60 -6.94 -20.62
N ASP A 391 10.95 -8.16 -20.18
CA ASP A 391 12.21 -8.41 -19.47
C ASP A 391 13.38 -8.15 -20.44
N VAL A 392 14.28 -7.26 -20.03
CA VAL A 392 15.51 -6.88 -20.74
C VAL A 392 16.71 -6.89 -19.79
N THR A 393 16.64 -7.69 -18.72
CA THR A 393 17.70 -7.80 -17.70
C THR A 393 19.07 -8.09 -18.30
N ASN A 394 19.13 -8.83 -19.41
CA ASN A 394 20.37 -9.18 -20.10
C ASN A 394 20.71 -8.25 -21.29
N ASP A 395 19.94 -7.17 -21.50
CA ASP A 395 20.07 -6.27 -22.66
C ASP A 395 19.56 -4.86 -22.31
N LEU A 396 20.25 -4.22 -21.37
CA LEU A 396 19.89 -2.89 -20.87
C LEU A 396 20.08 -1.78 -21.92
N GLU A 397 20.90 -2.01 -22.95
CA GLU A 397 21.10 -1.06 -24.05
C GLU A 397 19.77 -0.65 -24.70
N LYS A 398 18.78 -1.56 -24.75
CA LYS A 398 17.42 -1.25 -25.22
C LYS A 398 16.74 -0.16 -24.41
N ILE A 399 16.94 -0.13 -23.09
CA ILE A 399 16.39 0.92 -22.22
C ILE A 399 17.17 2.21 -22.46
N TYR A 400 18.50 2.17 -22.38
CA TYR A 400 19.35 3.35 -22.55
C TYR A 400 19.12 4.05 -23.87
N LYS A 401 19.09 3.31 -24.98
CA LYS A 401 18.80 3.85 -26.31
C LYS A 401 17.45 4.60 -26.35
N LYS A 402 16.45 4.08 -25.64
CA LYS A 402 15.11 4.67 -25.63
C LYS A 402 15.06 5.92 -24.76
N LEU A 403 15.69 5.90 -23.59
CA LEU A 403 15.75 7.05 -22.68
C LEU A 403 16.69 8.15 -23.16
N ALA A 404 17.71 7.82 -23.97
CA ALA A 404 18.67 8.79 -24.54
C ALA A 404 18.16 9.48 -25.82
N ALA A 405 17.11 8.95 -26.46
CA ALA A 405 16.58 9.49 -27.71
C ALA A 405 16.26 11.01 -27.70
N PRO A 406 15.76 11.62 -26.60
CA PRO A 406 15.58 13.07 -26.52
C PRO A 406 16.90 13.86 -26.62
N PHE A 407 18.00 13.37 -26.05
CA PHE A 407 19.31 14.02 -26.12
C PHE A 407 19.90 13.92 -27.52
N GLN A 408 19.72 12.77 -28.18
CA GLN A 408 20.17 12.60 -29.55
C GLN A 408 19.48 13.59 -30.50
N LYS A 409 18.19 13.88 -30.29
CA LYS A 409 17.48 14.93 -31.05
C LYS A 409 18.06 16.33 -30.80
N LEU A 410 18.56 16.62 -29.60
CA LEU A 410 19.19 17.91 -29.29
C LEU A 410 20.55 18.01 -29.99
N GLU A 411 21.34 16.94 -29.96
CA GLU A 411 22.61 16.86 -30.70
C GLU A 411 22.37 17.05 -32.20
N ASP A 412 21.39 16.36 -32.78
CA ASP A 412 21.04 16.50 -34.20
C ASP A 412 20.71 17.97 -34.58
N ILE A 413 20.01 18.71 -33.70
CA ILE A 413 19.70 20.13 -33.90
C ILE A 413 20.94 21.02 -33.77
N GLU A 414 21.88 20.70 -32.89
CA GLU A 414 23.12 21.48 -32.74
C GLU A 414 24.04 21.36 -33.97
N TYR A 415 23.90 20.27 -34.73
CA TYR A 415 24.65 20.01 -35.96
C TYR A 415 23.91 20.41 -37.26
N GLU A 416 22.67 20.92 -37.19
CA GLU A 416 21.94 21.56 -38.30
C GLU A 416 22.27 23.06 -38.41
#